data_AF-A0AAE3Y9G0-F1
#
_entry.id   AF-A0AAE3Y9G0-F1
#
_cell.length_a   1.000
_cell.length_b   1.000
_cell.length_c   1.000
_cell.angle_alpha   90.00
_cell.angle_beta   90.00
_cell.angle_gamma   90.00
#
_symmetry.space_group_name_H-M   'P 1'
#
loop_
_entity.id
_entity.type
_entity.pdbx_description
1 polymer ?
#
loop_
_entity_poly.entity_id
_entity_poly.type
_entity_poly.pdbx_seq_one_letter_code
_entity_poly.pdbx_strand_id
1 'polypeptide(L)'
;MKKLIFIFLFLCSGFLLAQSEDQKKILEDSRSFISLFQKKDYDGMLNMTHPAIFEKIDKKSMIDGFKKMFEKNDEFEIEMVDTDQTRFNVSDIFTTTDNTKYAFSSYPMKMKMTFLKEKFDEDKKKMVLGMMEAQGMKAQFINDTTLEMSKQSMILALNDKTTSNTWKYLNYDEANPLYVSIVPVEVMKKAKEYYANLLIKQKENAN
;
A
#
# COMPACT_ATOMS: atom_id res chain seq x y z
N MET A 1 -9.81 0.08 -66.65
CA MET A 1 -8.74 0.75 -65.86
C MET A 1 -9.40 1.49 -64.71
N LYS A 2 -9.23 1.03 -63.46
CA LYS A 2 -9.63 1.67 -62.18
C LYS A 2 -9.78 0.56 -61.14
N LYS A 3 -8.71 0.14 -60.47
CA LYS A 3 -8.73 -0.51 -59.14
C LYS A 3 -7.34 -0.41 -58.51
N LEU A 4 -6.98 0.79 -58.05
CA LEU A 4 -5.95 1.00 -57.03
C LEU A 4 -6.62 1.80 -55.92
N ILE A 5 -7.39 1.11 -55.08
CA ILE A 5 -7.73 1.63 -53.76
C ILE A 5 -6.78 0.91 -52.82
N PHE A 6 -5.72 1.64 -52.45
CA PHE A 6 -4.77 1.29 -51.42
C PHE A 6 -5.52 0.97 -50.12
N ILE A 7 -5.41 -0.29 -49.69
CA ILE A 7 -5.72 -0.69 -48.31
C ILE A 7 -4.57 -0.14 -47.45
N PHE A 8 -4.73 1.08 -46.96
CA PHE A 8 -3.88 1.70 -45.94
C PHE A 8 -4.72 1.84 -44.67
N LEU A 9 -4.99 0.71 -44.01
CA LEU A 9 -5.91 0.65 -42.88
C LEU A 9 -5.46 -0.42 -41.88
N PHE A 10 -4.20 -0.36 -41.43
CA PHE A 10 -3.71 -1.22 -40.34
C PHE A 10 -2.47 -0.68 -39.61
N LEU A 11 -2.43 0.62 -39.28
CA LEU A 11 -1.35 1.19 -38.43
C LEU A 11 -1.85 2.04 -37.25
N CYS A 12 -3.14 1.98 -36.94
CA CYS A 12 -3.67 2.47 -35.67
C CYS A 12 -3.89 1.31 -34.68
N SER A 13 -2.91 0.42 -34.55
CA SER A 13 -2.78 -0.35 -33.31
C SER A 13 -2.37 0.64 -32.24
N GLY A 14 -3.37 1.23 -31.59
CA GLY A 14 -3.17 2.17 -30.49
C GLY A 14 -2.15 1.59 -29.52
N PHE A 15 -1.22 2.46 -29.11
CA PHE A 15 -0.37 2.22 -27.95
C PHE A 15 -1.26 2.11 -26.71
N LEU A 16 -1.97 1.00 -26.58
CA LEU A 16 -2.38 0.51 -25.27
C LEU A 16 -1.05 0.22 -24.59
N LEU A 17 -0.64 1.09 -23.67
CA LEU A 17 0.50 0.86 -22.79
C LEU A 17 0.22 -0.46 -22.06
N ALA A 18 0.69 -1.56 -22.63
CA ALA A 18 0.53 -2.87 -22.05
C ALA A 18 1.31 -2.88 -20.74
N GLN A 19 0.63 -3.20 -19.65
CA GLN A 19 1.27 -3.35 -18.35
C GLN A 19 2.40 -4.39 -18.47
N SER A 20 3.62 -4.00 -18.07
CA SER A 20 4.78 -4.90 -18.07
C SER A 20 4.54 -6.11 -17.16
N GLU A 21 5.27 -7.20 -17.40
CA GLU A 21 5.20 -8.40 -16.53
C GLU A 21 5.53 -8.07 -15.08
N ASP A 22 6.53 -7.21 -14.86
CA ASP A 22 6.90 -6.72 -13.53
C ASP A 22 5.73 -5.97 -12.85
N GLN A 23 5.04 -5.08 -13.57
CA GLN A 23 3.89 -4.36 -13.03
C GLN A 23 2.72 -5.31 -12.69
N LYS A 24 2.48 -6.33 -13.51
CA LYS A 24 1.46 -7.37 -13.23
C LYS A 24 1.82 -8.14 -11.97
N LYS A 25 3.08 -8.57 -11.83
CA LYS A 25 3.56 -9.28 -10.65
C LYS A 25 3.42 -8.46 -9.37
N ILE A 26 3.80 -7.18 -9.42
CA ILE A 26 3.67 -6.26 -8.28
C ILE A 26 2.20 -6.04 -7.91
N LEU A 27 1.32 -5.93 -8.90
CA LEU A 27 -0.12 -5.81 -8.68
C LEU A 27 -0.67 -7.07 -7.99
N GLU A 28 -0.34 -8.26 -8.49
CA GLU A 28 -0.73 -9.53 -7.90
C GLU A 28 -0.22 -9.68 -6.46
N ASP A 29 1.04 -9.33 -6.21
CA ASP A 29 1.63 -9.38 -4.88
C ASP A 29 0.98 -8.39 -3.92
N SER A 30 0.66 -7.18 -4.38
CA SER A 30 -0.03 -6.18 -3.56
C SER A 30 -1.40 -6.68 -3.10
N ARG A 31 -2.15 -7.33 -4.00
CA ARG A 31 -3.44 -7.95 -3.69
C ARG A 31 -3.29 -9.16 -2.78
N SER A 32 -2.27 -9.98 -3.03
CA SER A 32 -1.92 -11.13 -2.19
C SER A 32 -1.60 -10.69 -0.76
N PHE A 33 -0.84 -9.62 -0.58
CA PHE A 33 -0.49 -9.07 0.73
C PHE A 33 -1.74 -8.73 1.55
N ILE A 34 -2.75 -8.11 0.94
CA ILE A 34 -4.04 -7.83 1.59
C ILE A 34 -4.77 -9.13 1.94
N SER A 35 -4.80 -10.12 1.05
CA SER A 35 -5.41 -11.42 1.33
C SER A 35 -4.73 -12.14 2.50
N LEU A 36 -3.40 -12.10 2.58
CA LEU A 36 -2.61 -12.67 3.67
C LEU A 36 -2.92 -11.97 4.99
N PHE A 37 -3.00 -10.63 4.99
CA PHE A 37 -3.38 -9.87 6.17
C PHE A 37 -4.78 -10.26 6.68
N GLN A 38 -5.77 -10.35 5.78
CA GLN A 38 -7.14 -10.77 6.13
C GLN A 38 -7.19 -12.19 6.69
N LYS A 39 -6.35 -13.10 6.18
CA LYS A 39 -6.20 -14.47 6.67
C LYS A 39 -5.33 -14.57 7.93
N LYS A 40 -4.75 -13.46 8.40
CA LYS A 40 -3.77 -13.41 9.50
C LYS A 40 -2.55 -14.30 9.25
N ASP A 41 -2.20 -14.49 7.97
CA ASP A 41 -0.99 -15.22 7.55
C ASP A 41 0.22 -14.29 7.60
N TYR A 42 0.68 -14.04 8.83
CA TYR A 42 1.81 -13.14 9.09
C TYR A 42 3.12 -13.68 8.54
N ASP A 43 3.33 -14.99 8.54
CA ASP A 43 4.49 -15.63 7.91
C ASP A 43 4.52 -15.37 6.41
N GLY A 44 3.39 -15.54 5.73
CA GLY A 44 3.22 -15.22 4.32
C GLY A 44 3.54 -13.75 4.04
N MET A 45 3.02 -12.82 4.85
CA MET A 45 3.32 -11.39 4.71
C MET A 45 4.82 -11.10 4.86
N LEU A 46 5.46 -11.65 5.91
CA LEU A 46 6.89 -11.43 6.17
C LEU A 46 7.79 -12.06 5.10
N ASN A 47 7.33 -13.08 4.38
CA ASN A 47 8.06 -13.63 3.23
C ASN A 47 8.05 -12.69 2.02
N MET A 48 7.08 -11.77 1.93
CA MET A 48 7.01 -10.73 0.91
C MET A 48 7.82 -9.48 1.30
N THR A 49 8.07 -9.28 2.60
CA THR A 49 8.80 -8.13 3.12
C THR A 49 10.29 -8.14 2.74
N HIS A 50 10.85 -6.95 2.55
CA HIS A 50 12.28 -6.78 2.26
C HIS A 50 13.17 -7.37 3.38
N PRO A 51 14.16 -8.22 3.05
CA PRO A 51 14.91 -8.98 4.05
C PRO A 51 15.74 -8.12 5.01
N ALA A 52 16.20 -6.94 4.59
CA ALA A 52 16.95 -6.01 5.44
C ALA A 52 16.18 -5.57 6.70
N ILE A 53 14.84 -5.69 6.73
CA ILE A 53 14.06 -5.49 7.96
C ILE A 53 14.49 -6.47 9.05
N PHE A 54 14.81 -7.71 8.68
CA PHE A 54 15.12 -8.78 9.61
C PHE A 54 16.54 -8.72 10.18
N GLU A 55 17.36 -7.78 9.70
CA GLU A 55 18.66 -7.47 10.31
C GLU A 55 18.49 -6.68 11.62
N LYS A 56 17.34 -6.03 11.82
CA LYS A 56 17.06 -5.16 12.97
C LYS A 56 15.99 -5.73 13.91
N ILE A 57 15.00 -6.44 13.35
CA ILE A 57 13.90 -7.03 14.12
C ILE A 57 13.68 -8.45 13.61
N ASP A 58 13.78 -9.44 14.48
CA ASP A 58 13.56 -10.82 14.08
C ASP A 58 12.08 -11.07 13.69
N LYS A 59 11.87 -12.06 12.81
CA LYS A 59 10.53 -12.41 12.31
C LYS A 59 9.54 -12.72 13.43
N LYS A 60 9.98 -13.40 14.50
CA LYS A 60 9.09 -13.79 15.60
C LYS A 60 8.59 -12.55 16.34
N SER A 61 9.47 -11.62 16.67
CA SER A 61 9.09 -10.34 17.30
C SER A 61 8.10 -9.55 16.45
N MET A 62 8.26 -9.56 15.11
CA MET A 62 7.29 -8.94 14.21
C MET A 62 5.92 -9.63 14.24
N ILE A 63 5.89 -10.96 14.16
CA ILE A 63 4.65 -11.75 14.23
C ILE A 63 3.92 -11.49 15.56
N ASP A 64 4.64 -11.51 16.67
CA ASP A 64 4.08 -11.24 18.00
C ASP A 64 3.50 -9.81 18.06
N GLY A 65 4.17 -8.84 17.45
CA GLY A 65 3.68 -7.48 17.27
C GLY A 65 2.38 -7.41 16.47
N PHE A 66 2.32 -8.09 15.32
CA PHE A 66 1.10 -8.15 14.50
C PHE A 66 -0.06 -8.79 15.26
N LYS A 67 0.17 -9.90 15.97
CA LYS A 67 -0.85 -10.56 16.78
C LYS A 67 -1.40 -9.62 17.84
N LYS A 68 -0.53 -8.98 18.62
CA LYS A 68 -0.94 -8.04 19.67
C LYS A 68 -1.75 -6.86 19.13
N MET A 69 -1.41 -6.38 17.93
CA MET A 69 -2.04 -5.20 17.34
C MET A 69 -3.31 -5.50 16.55
N PHE A 70 -3.36 -6.61 15.81
CA PHE A 70 -4.43 -6.86 14.82
C PHE A 70 -5.31 -8.04 15.16
N GLU A 71 -4.91 -8.91 16.08
CA GLU A 71 -5.84 -9.90 16.63
C GLU A 71 -6.68 -9.28 17.74
N LYS A 72 -7.90 -9.80 17.88
CA LYS A 72 -8.81 -9.40 18.94
C LYS A 72 -8.15 -9.61 20.29
N ASN A 73 -8.16 -8.59 21.12
CA ASN A 73 -7.75 -8.64 22.51
C ASN A 73 -8.89 -8.13 23.40
N ASP A 74 -8.65 -7.95 24.69
CA ASP A 74 -9.69 -7.53 25.64
C ASP A 74 -10.10 -6.05 25.49
N GLU A 75 -9.30 -5.22 24.84
CA GLU A 75 -9.52 -3.79 24.70
C GLU A 75 -10.21 -3.44 23.39
N PHE A 76 -9.80 -4.08 22.29
CA PHE A 76 -10.31 -3.77 20.96
C PHE A 76 -10.26 -4.96 19.99
N GLU A 77 -11.02 -4.82 18.92
CA GLU A 77 -11.03 -5.71 17.75
C GLU A 77 -10.81 -4.86 16.49
N ILE A 78 -9.87 -5.27 15.64
CA ILE A 78 -9.60 -4.63 14.36
C ILE A 78 -10.02 -5.56 13.23
N GLU A 79 -10.79 -5.02 12.29
CA GLU A 79 -11.21 -5.70 11.08
C GLU A 79 -10.76 -4.89 9.86
N MET A 80 -10.12 -5.54 8.88
CA MET A 80 -9.91 -4.92 7.58
C MET A 80 -11.18 -5.05 6.75
N VAL A 81 -11.72 -3.93 6.31
CA VAL A 81 -12.85 -3.92 5.39
C VAL A 81 -12.32 -4.28 4.01
N ASP A 82 -13.04 -5.17 3.31
CA ASP A 82 -12.67 -5.61 1.97
C ASP A 82 -12.32 -4.43 1.06
N THR A 83 -11.10 -4.50 0.53
CA THR A 83 -10.58 -3.48 -0.38
C THR A 83 -11.00 -3.85 -1.80
N ASP A 84 -11.59 -2.88 -2.50
CA ASP A 84 -11.88 -3.01 -3.92
C ASP A 84 -10.59 -3.26 -4.71
N GLN A 85 -10.45 -4.51 -5.18
CA GLN A 85 -9.26 -4.99 -5.88
C GLN A 85 -9.00 -4.25 -7.20
N THR A 86 -10.00 -3.57 -7.76
CA THR A 86 -9.87 -2.76 -8.98
C THR A 86 -9.19 -1.41 -8.73
N ARG A 87 -9.09 -0.98 -7.46
CA ARG A 87 -8.52 0.31 -7.07
C ARG A 87 -7.03 0.26 -6.74
N PHE A 88 -6.38 -0.87 -6.97
CA PHE A 88 -4.92 -0.99 -6.92
C PHE A 88 -4.31 -0.39 -8.18
N ASN A 89 -3.29 0.43 -8.00
CA ASN A 89 -2.54 1.04 -9.09
C ASN A 89 -1.05 0.81 -8.89
N VAL A 90 -0.37 0.38 -9.95
CA VAL A 90 1.09 0.21 -9.97
C VAL A 90 1.68 1.28 -10.88
N SER A 91 2.72 1.97 -10.41
CA SER A 91 3.48 2.93 -11.22
C SER A 91 4.21 2.26 -12.37
N ASP A 92 4.89 3.04 -13.20
CA ASP A 92 5.96 2.53 -14.05
C ASP A 92 7.06 1.85 -13.21
N ILE A 93 7.82 0.97 -13.86
CA ILE A 93 9.04 0.41 -13.28
C ILE A 93 10.17 1.41 -13.51
N PHE A 94 10.77 1.85 -12.42
CA PHE A 94 11.93 2.72 -12.43
C PHE A 94 13.20 1.90 -12.18
N THR A 95 14.34 2.44 -12.59
CA THR A 95 15.65 1.86 -12.32
C THR A 95 16.59 2.96 -11.87
N THR A 96 17.22 2.77 -10.73
CA THR A 96 18.24 3.67 -10.20
C THR A 96 19.55 3.54 -10.99
N THR A 97 20.48 4.45 -10.71
CA THR A 97 21.83 4.40 -11.28
C THR A 97 22.63 3.14 -10.93
N ASP A 98 22.30 2.45 -9.83
CA ASP A 98 22.96 1.22 -9.38
C ASP A 98 22.23 -0.07 -9.83
N ASN A 99 21.32 0.04 -10.80
CA ASN A 99 20.48 -1.04 -11.35
C ASN A 99 19.47 -1.64 -10.36
N THR A 100 19.14 -0.96 -9.26
CA THR A 100 17.99 -1.31 -8.43
C THR A 100 16.70 -0.97 -9.17
N LYS A 101 15.82 -1.96 -9.35
CA LYS A 101 14.49 -1.72 -9.91
C LYS A 101 13.50 -1.42 -8.79
N TYR A 102 12.58 -0.50 -9.04
CA TYR A 102 11.56 -0.15 -8.05
C TYR A 102 10.26 0.33 -8.69
N ALA A 103 9.18 0.21 -7.96
CA ALA A 103 7.86 0.71 -8.34
C ALA A 103 7.00 0.96 -7.10
N PHE A 104 5.93 1.73 -7.29
CA PHE A 104 4.97 2.06 -6.25
C PHE A 104 3.64 1.39 -6.53
N SER A 105 3.11 0.70 -5.54
CA SER A 105 1.75 0.17 -5.55
C SER A 105 0.90 0.98 -4.58
N SER A 106 -0.24 1.49 -5.02
CA SER A 106 -1.14 2.26 -4.19
C SER A 106 -2.56 1.74 -4.24
N TYR A 107 -3.25 1.81 -3.11
CA TYR A 107 -4.60 1.30 -2.95
C TYR A 107 -5.30 1.98 -1.76
N PRO A 108 -6.63 2.13 -1.79
CA PRO A 108 -7.37 2.55 -0.62
C PRO A 108 -7.35 1.43 0.42
N MET A 109 -7.00 1.74 1.66
CA MET A 109 -7.13 0.81 2.78
C MET A 109 -8.26 1.30 3.67
N LYS A 110 -9.10 0.37 4.13
CA LYS A 110 -10.21 0.65 5.03
C LYS A 110 -10.21 -0.36 6.18
N MET A 111 -10.38 0.14 7.40
CA MET A 111 -10.39 -0.65 8.62
C MET A 111 -11.53 -0.22 9.54
N LYS A 112 -11.98 -1.14 10.37
CA LYS A 112 -12.86 -0.87 11.50
C LYS A 112 -12.14 -1.27 12.78
N MET A 113 -12.24 -0.42 13.78
CA MET A 113 -11.79 -0.70 15.14
C MET A 113 -13.00 -0.63 16.05
N THR A 114 -13.28 -1.72 16.76
CA THR A 114 -14.33 -1.78 17.77
C THR A 114 -13.69 -1.83 19.15
N PHE A 115 -13.96 -0.83 19.98
CA PHE A 115 -13.54 -0.77 21.37
C PHE A 115 -14.49 -1.60 22.22
N LEU A 116 -13.96 -2.58 22.96
CA LEU A 116 -14.77 -3.55 23.69
C LEU A 116 -15.18 -3.08 25.09
N LYS A 117 -14.41 -2.14 25.66
CA LYS A 117 -14.59 -1.63 27.03
C LYS A 117 -14.86 -0.13 27.12
N GLU A 118 -14.73 0.60 26.01
CA GLU A 118 -14.92 2.06 25.99
C GLU A 118 -16.07 2.45 25.07
N LYS A 119 -16.91 3.37 25.55
CA LYS A 119 -17.87 4.13 24.74
C LYS A 119 -17.40 5.57 24.65
N PHE A 120 -17.55 6.14 23.46
CA PHE A 120 -17.14 7.51 23.16
C PHE A 120 -18.37 8.40 23.14
N ASP A 121 -18.36 9.44 23.98
CA ASP A 121 -19.27 10.58 23.85
C ASP A 121 -18.82 11.50 22.71
N GLU A 122 -19.64 12.50 22.38
CA GLU A 122 -19.38 13.38 21.23
C GLU A 122 -18.06 14.16 21.33
N ASP A 123 -17.65 14.59 22.53
CA ASP A 123 -16.39 15.31 22.72
C ASP A 123 -15.18 14.40 22.51
N LYS A 124 -15.22 13.19 23.06
CA LYS A 124 -14.18 12.18 22.83
C LYS A 124 -14.15 11.74 21.37
N LYS A 125 -15.31 11.56 20.72
CA LYS A 125 -15.37 11.25 19.28
C LYS A 125 -14.65 12.32 18.47
N LYS A 126 -14.94 13.60 18.73
CA LYS A 126 -14.31 14.72 18.03
C LYS A 126 -12.79 14.72 18.23
N MET A 127 -12.31 14.43 19.44
CA MET A 127 -10.88 14.33 19.74
C MET A 127 -10.21 13.20 18.95
N VAL A 128 -10.79 12.00 18.97
CA VAL A 128 -10.27 10.83 18.23
C VAL A 128 -10.26 11.10 16.73
N LEU A 129 -11.34 11.66 16.18
CA LEU A 129 -11.43 12.01 14.76
C LEU A 129 -10.34 13.01 14.36
N GLY A 130 -10.11 14.05 15.17
CA GLY A 130 -9.03 15.03 14.93
C GLY A 130 -7.63 14.39 14.96
N MET A 131 -7.40 13.42 15.85
CA MET A 131 -6.14 12.65 15.89
C MET A 131 -5.94 11.82 14.61
N MET A 132 -6.99 11.17 14.12
CA MET A 132 -6.92 10.37 12.89
C MET A 132 -6.68 11.25 11.67
N GLU A 133 -7.35 12.41 11.59
CA GLU A 133 -7.15 13.38 10.53
C GLU A 133 -5.72 13.92 10.50
N ALA A 134 -5.14 14.24 11.67
CA ALA A 134 -3.74 14.67 11.79
C ALA A 134 -2.74 13.61 11.28
N GLN A 135 -3.11 12.33 11.28
CA GLN A 135 -2.32 11.22 10.72
C GLN A 135 -2.61 10.94 9.23
N GLY A 136 -3.43 11.79 8.59
CA GLY A 136 -3.84 11.67 7.20
C GLY A 136 -4.85 10.55 6.95
N MET A 137 -5.63 10.18 7.96
CA MET A 137 -6.72 9.21 7.83
C MET A 137 -8.07 9.94 7.78
N LYS A 138 -8.97 9.46 6.92
CA LYS A 138 -10.39 9.80 7.01
C LYS A 138 -11.03 8.83 8.00
N ALA A 139 -11.72 9.35 9.00
CA ALA A 139 -12.35 8.51 10.02
C ALA A 139 -13.78 8.95 10.31
N GLN A 140 -14.62 8.02 10.76
CA GLN A 140 -15.97 8.27 11.22
C GLN A 140 -16.38 7.23 12.26
N PHE A 141 -17.09 7.64 13.31
CA PHE A 141 -17.73 6.68 14.20
C PHE A 141 -19.02 6.16 13.56
N ILE A 142 -19.16 4.84 13.47
CA ILE A 142 -20.41 4.20 12.99
C ILE A 142 -21.39 3.97 14.14
N ASN A 143 -20.89 3.94 15.37
CA ASN A 143 -21.64 3.94 16.64
C ASN A 143 -20.69 4.39 17.77
N ASP A 144 -21.14 4.39 19.03
CA ASP A 144 -20.36 4.87 20.17
C ASP A 144 -19.13 4.01 20.53
N THR A 145 -18.94 2.87 19.88
CA THR A 145 -17.85 1.91 20.16
C THR A 145 -17.01 1.56 18.95
N THR A 146 -17.44 1.93 17.74
CA THR A 146 -16.78 1.49 16.50
C THR A 146 -16.39 2.67 15.64
N LEU A 147 -15.09 2.76 15.38
CA LEU A 147 -14.46 3.72 14.50
C LEU A 147 -14.15 3.05 13.17
N GLU A 148 -14.63 3.64 12.07
CA GLU A 148 -14.23 3.28 10.73
C GLU A 148 -13.19 4.27 10.22
N MET A 149 -12.10 3.77 9.65
CA MET A 149 -10.96 4.55 9.18
C MET A 149 -10.59 4.15 7.77
N SER A 150 -10.12 5.11 6.97
CA SER A 150 -9.59 4.87 5.64
C SER A 150 -8.42 5.79 5.31
N LYS A 151 -7.47 5.26 4.54
CA LYS A 151 -6.29 5.99 4.06
C LYS A 151 -5.89 5.47 2.70
N GLN A 152 -5.41 6.36 1.84
CA GLN A 152 -4.72 5.94 0.63
C GLN A 152 -3.33 5.44 1.02
N SER A 153 -3.11 4.14 0.84
CA SER A 153 -1.87 3.46 1.20
C SER A 153 -0.94 3.35 0.00
N MET A 154 0.36 3.24 0.28
CA MET A 154 1.39 3.02 -0.72
C MET A 154 2.40 2.00 -0.21
N ILE A 155 2.71 1.01 -1.04
CA ILE A 155 3.80 0.06 -0.89
C ILE A 155 4.88 0.40 -1.92
N LEU A 156 6.13 0.35 -1.49
CA LEU A 156 7.30 0.35 -2.33
C LEU A 156 7.69 -1.09 -2.66
N ALA A 157 7.75 -1.42 -3.94
CA ALA A 157 8.35 -2.65 -4.45
C ALA A 157 9.82 -2.37 -4.80
N LEU A 158 10.73 -3.20 -4.28
CA LEU A 158 12.17 -3.14 -4.53
C LEU A 158 12.66 -4.47 -5.07
N ASN A 159 13.56 -4.40 -6.05
CA ASN A 159 14.27 -5.53 -6.61
C ASN A 159 15.73 -5.13 -6.77
N ASP A 160 16.56 -5.67 -5.89
CA ASP A 160 17.99 -5.38 -5.80
C ASP A 160 18.79 -6.64 -5.44
N LYS A 161 20.09 -6.48 -5.24
CA LYS A 161 21.00 -7.59 -4.91
C LYS A 161 20.66 -8.27 -3.58
N THR A 162 20.19 -7.52 -2.60
CA THR A 162 19.82 -8.04 -1.27
C THR A 162 18.53 -8.86 -1.31
N THR A 163 17.69 -8.62 -2.31
CA THR A 163 16.47 -9.41 -2.56
C THR A 163 16.70 -10.58 -3.53
N SER A 164 17.95 -10.91 -3.85
CA SER A 164 18.32 -11.90 -4.88
C SER A 164 17.65 -11.62 -6.24
N ASN A 165 17.50 -10.33 -6.58
CA ASN A 165 16.82 -9.84 -7.77
C ASN A 165 15.34 -10.27 -7.87
N THR A 166 14.66 -10.42 -6.74
CA THR A 166 13.21 -10.69 -6.66
C THR A 166 12.47 -9.50 -6.06
N TRP A 167 11.20 -9.31 -6.43
CA TRP A 167 10.37 -8.25 -5.86
C TRP A 167 10.09 -8.49 -4.37
N LYS A 168 10.44 -7.51 -3.55
CA LYS A 168 10.14 -7.45 -2.11
C LYS A 168 9.55 -6.10 -1.75
N TYR A 169 8.84 -6.05 -0.63
CA TYR A 169 7.91 -4.97 -0.36
C TYR A 169 8.18 -4.29 0.97
N LEU A 170 7.98 -2.97 0.98
CA LEU A 170 8.02 -2.11 2.16
C LEU A 170 6.80 -1.20 2.14
N ASN A 171 6.15 -1.00 3.28
CA ASN A 171 5.18 0.08 3.41
C ASN A 171 5.92 1.43 3.31
N TYR A 172 5.35 2.38 2.57
CA TYR A 172 5.88 3.73 2.55
C TYR A 172 5.60 4.43 3.87
N ASP A 173 6.68 4.81 4.56
CA ASP A 173 6.62 5.60 5.79
C ASP A 173 7.93 6.37 5.96
N GLU A 174 7.95 7.63 5.54
CA GLU A 174 9.15 8.48 5.63
C GLU A 174 9.55 8.83 7.08
N ALA A 175 8.65 8.62 8.05
CA ALA A 175 8.96 8.79 9.47
C ALA A 175 9.51 7.52 10.12
N ASN A 176 9.43 6.36 9.44
CA ASN A 176 9.90 5.09 9.98
C ASN A 176 11.42 4.91 9.75
N PRO A 177 12.24 4.80 10.81
CA PRO A 177 13.69 4.63 10.67
C PRO A 177 14.10 3.37 9.90
N LEU A 178 13.30 2.30 9.93
CA LEU A 178 13.56 1.08 9.16
C LEU A 178 13.45 1.37 7.66
N TYR A 179 12.38 2.03 7.24
CA TYR A 179 12.18 2.45 5.86
C TYR A 179 13.35 3.32 5.38
N VAL A 180 13.68 4.37 6.16
CA VAL A 180 14.77 5.31 5.83
C VAL A 180 16.13 4.60 5.73
N SER A 181 16.37 3.57 6.54
CA SER A 181 17.65 2.84 6.52
C SER A 181 17.81 1.87 5.34
N ILE A 182 16.70 1.42 4.73
CA ILE A 182 16.72 0.41 3.67
C ILE A 182 16.63 1.07 2.29
N VAL A 183 15.82 2.11 2.16
CA VAL A 183 15.46 2.68 0.86
C VAL A 183 16.54 3.66 0.36
N PRO A 184 17.07 3.48 -0.85
CA PRO A 184 18.04 4.42 -1.41
C PRO A 184 17.48 5.84 -1.54
N VAL A 185 18.34 6.85 -1.36
CA VAL A 185 17.94 8.28 -1.41
C VAL A 185 17.21 8.64 -2.71
N GLU A 186 17.66 8.12 -3.85
CA GLU A 186 17.02 8.33 -5.15
C GLU A 186 15.56 7.83 -5.15
N VAL A 187 15.34 6.62 -4.61
CA VAL A 187 14.02 6.01 -4.48
C VAL A 187 13.16 6.79 -3.48
N MET A 188 13.72 7.23 -2.35
CA MET A 188 12.99 8.04 -1.36
C MET A 188 12.45 9.34 -1.96
N LYS A 189 13.27 10.06 -2.75
CA LYS A 189 12.83 11.28 -3.44
C LYS A 189 11.65 10.99 -4.37
N LYS A 190 11.75 9.92 -5.17
CA LYS A 190 10.69 9.53 -6.08
C LYS A 190 9.42 9.07 -5.35
N ALA A 191 9.56 8.37 -4.24
CA ALA A 191 8.45 7.94 -3.40
C ALA A 191 7.69 9.14 -2.84
N LYS A 192 8.40 10.17 -2.36
CA LYS A 192 7.80 11.42 -1.87
C LYS A 192 7.02 12.16 -2.96
N GLU A 193 7.60 12.29 -4.15
CA GLU A 193 6.92 12.89 -5.32
C GLU A 193 5.65 12.11 -5.67
N TYR A 194 5.75 10.78 -5.77
CA TYR A 194 4.61 9.93 -6.10
C TYR A 194 3.50 10.04 -5.06
N TYR A 195 3.85 10.00 -3.77
CA TYR A 195 2.88 10.09 -2.68
C TYR A 195 2.18 11.46 -2.64
N ALA A 196 2.93 12.55 -2.85
CA ALA A 196 2.34 13.89 -2.94
C ALA A 196 1.32 13.98 -4.09
N ASN A 197 1.67 13.46 -5.28
CA ASN A 197 0.77 13.41 -6.43
C ASN A 197 -0.47 12.56 -6.17
N LEU A 198 -0.33 11.47 -5.42
CA LEU A 198 -1.43 10.60 -5.02
C LEU A 198 -2.42 11.35 -4.11
N LEU A 199 -1.92 12.10 -3.13
CA LEU A 199 -2.75 12.92 -2.23
C LEU A 199 -3.45 14.06 -2.97
N ILE A 200 -2.76 14.72 -3.91
CA ILE A 200 -3.35 15.78 -4.75
C ILE A 200 -4.54 15.23 -5.54
N LYS A 201 -4.35 14.11 -6.26
CA LYS A 201 -5.43 13.44 -7.02
C LYS A 201 -6.60 13.04 -6.12
N GLN A 202 -6.32 12.55 -4.92
CA GLN A 202 -7.37 12.20 -3.97
C GLN A 202 -8.20 13.42 -3.55
N LYS A 203 -7.56 14.57 -3.36
CA LYS A 203 -8.22 15.84 -3.02
C LYS A 203 -9.04 16.38 -4.19
N GLU A 204 -8.52 16.29 -5.41
CA GLU A 204 -9.23 16.68 -6.64
C GLU A 204 -10.50 15.85 -6.85
N ASN A 205 -10.43 14.53 -6.61
CA ASN A 205 -11.58 13.61 -6.77
C ASN A 205 -12.61 13.67 -5.62
N ALA A 206 -12.32 14.42 -4.55
CA ALA A 206 -13.21 14.56 -3.40
C ALA A 206 -14.13 15.80 -3.50
N ASN A 207 -13.88 16.67 -4.49
CA ASN A 207 -14.68 17.85 -4.82
C ASN A 207 -15.49 17.61 -6.10
#